data_AF-A0A3B9YUQ4-F1
#
_entry.id   AF-A0A3B9YUQ4-F1
#
_cell.length_a   1.000
_cell.length_b   1.000
_cell.length_c   1.000
_cell.angle_alpha   90.00
_cell.angle_beta   90.00
_cell.angle_gamma   90.00
#
_symmetry.space_group_name_H-M   'P 1'
#
loop_
_entity.id
_entity.type
_entity.pdbx_description
1 polymer ?
#
loop_
_entity_poly.entity_id
_entity_poly.type
_entity_poly.pdbx_seq_one_letter_code
_entity_poly.pdbx_strand_id
1 'polypeptide(L)'
;MPPDALNILVRIDPARARRWHAHALEILSAKGHRLRLELAYPRQEVPFVIRLLTMLERLLRPQSASQPGAEWQPTPTHGPSQGPCDLTVDLTSNRDAPPSSGRWLKVLYGGGTFEEACYLDLLNGAGSIAGFQDSAAPEAPRLARIAVRNPTMLSIGWDEICERLTSFLVDAVQDVAEGRRVTGRLPIPREARAWSVSDTLTALQARATTAIGRIAVRAAHWHVGWRHAASDLIKDTLAMPKATWSRLPDDGQRYYADPFVMSQDGRTWVFLEEFPFA
;
A
#
# COMPACT_ATOMS: atom_id res chain seq x y z
N MET A 1 -4.90 17.99 32.12
CA MET A 1 -4.42 16.78 32.81
C MET A 1 -3.70 15.92 31.78
N PRO A 2 -2.57 15.28 32.12
CA PRO A 2 -2.01 14.27 31.24
C PRO A 2 -3.09 13.18 31.00
N PRO A 3 -3.19 12.62 29.79
CA PRO A 3 -4.11 11.50 29.53
C PRO A 3 -3.82 10.36 30.52
N ASP A 4 -4.86 9.67 30.96
CA ASP A 4 -4.70 8.56 31.89
C ASP A 4 -3.83 7.47 31.25
N ALA A 5 -2.76 7.08 31.95
CA ALA A 5 -1.82 6.09 31.46
C ALA A 5 -2.49 4.71 31.39
N LEU A 6 -2.91 4.31 30.17
CA LEU A 6 -3.50 3.00 29.90
C LEU A 6 -2.48 1.85 29.99
N ASN A 7 -2.94 0.70 30.51
CA ASN A 7 -2.32 -0.61 30.34
C ASN A 7 -2.89 -1.26 29.08
N ILE A 8 -2.08 -1.32 28.01
CA ILE A 8 -2.50 -1.74 26.69
C ILE A 8 -1.90 -3.11 26.36
N LEU A 9 -2.77 -4.07 26.05
CA LEU A 9 -2.37 -5.34 25.42
C LEU A 9 -2.40 -5.14 23.90
N VAL A 10 -1.27 -5.35 23.23
CA VAL A 10 -1.20 -5.33 21.76
C VAL A 10 -1.00 -6.75 21.27
N ARG A 11 -1.87 -7.18 20.35
CA ARG A 11 -1.80 -8.52 19.74
C ARG A 11 -1.34 -8.38 18.29
N ILE A 12 -0.28 -9.09 17.93
CA ILE A 12 0.33 -9.03 16.59
C ILE A 12 0.57 -10.45 16.08
N ASP A 13 0.29 -10.67 14.79
CA ASP A 13 0.75 -11.86 14.10
C ASP A 13 2.23 -11.69 13.71
N PRO A 14 3.16 -12.53 14.22
CA PRO A 14 4.57 -12.38 13.91
C PRO A 14 4.90 -12.51 12.42
N ALA A 15 4.10 -13.21 11.61
CA ALA A 15 4.31 -13.29 10.16
C ALA A 15 3.94 -11.99 9.41
N ARG A 16 3.13 -11.13 10.06
CA ARG A 16 2.66 -9.84 9.53
C ARG A 16 3.19 -8.66 10.32
N ALA A 17 4.12 -8.89 11.24
CA ALA A 17 4.76 -7.82 11.96
C ALA A 17 5.59 -6.94 11.00
N ARG A 18 5.41 -5.63 11.15
CA ARG A 18 5.99 -4.58 10.30
C ARG A 18 6.53 -3.43 11.14
N ARG A 19 7.43 -2.63 10.56
CA ARG A 19 8.06 -1.48 11.23
C ARG A 19 7.07 -0.46 11.76
N TRP A 20 5.95 -0.24 11.08
CA TRP A 20 4.90 0.67 11.57
C TRP A 20 4.32 0.23 12.92
N HIS A 21 4.22 -1.08 13.17
CA HIS A 21 3.79 -1.60 14.46
C HIS A 21 4.79 -1.19 15.55
N ALA A 22 6.08 -1.46 15.33
CA ALA A 22 7.14 -1.08 16.26
C ALA A 22 7.12 0.44 16.54
N HIS A 23 7.01 1.24 15.48
CA HIS A 23 6.98 2.69 15.60
C HIS A 23 5.76 3.20 16.37
N ALA A 24 4.58 2.63 16.14
CA ALA A 24 3.37 2.97 16.91
C ALA A 24 3.55 2.63 18.39
N LEU A 25 4.13 1.46 18.72
CA LEU A 25 4.41 1.07 20.10
C LEU A 25 5.42 2.00 20.77
N GLU A 26 6.46 2.42 20.06
CA GLU A 26 7.43 3.40 20.56
C GLU A 26 6.76 4.74 20.90
N ILE A 27 5.90 5.25 20.01
CA ILE A 27 5.16 6.50 20.23
C ILE A 27 4.21 6.37 21.44
N LEU A 28 3.47 5.27 21.54
CA LEU A 28 2.54 5.04 22.65
C LEU A 28 3.27 4.91 23.99
N SER A 29 4.41 4.23 24.01
CA SER A 29 5.28 4.13 25.19
C SER A 29 5.82 5.51 25.60
N ALA A 30 6.29 6.31 24.62
CA ALA A 30 6.77 7.67 24.86
C ALA A 30 5.67 8.62 25.38
N LYS A 31 4.40 8.35 25.07
CA LYS A 31 3.23 9.04 25.62
C LYS A 31 2.85 8.59 27.05
N GLY A 32 3.58 7.63 27.62
CA GLY A 32 3.41 7.17 29.01
C GLY A 32 2.49 5.95 29.18
N HIS A 33 2.02 5.35 28.09
CA HIS A 33 1.22 4.12 28.16
C HIS A 33 2.09 2.91 28.49
N ARG A 34 1.53 1.95 29.23
CA ARG A 34 2.20 0.68 29.56
C ARG A 34 1.79 -0.38 28.54
N LEU A 35 2.75 -0.87 27.77
CA LEU A 35 2.49 -1.79 26.67
C LEU A 35 2.89 -3.22 27.01
N ARG A 36 2.03 -4.17 26.67
CA ARG A 36 2.31 -5.61 26.66
C ARG A 36 2.05 -6.16 25.26
N LEU A 37 3.04 -6.83 24.69
CA LEU A 37 2.95 -7.45 23.37
C LEU A 37 2.69 -8.95 23.49
N GLU A 38 1.61 -9.41 22.86
CA GLU A 38 1.24 -10.81 22.70
C GLU A 38 1.35 -11.21 21.23
N LEU A 39 2.04 -12.32 20.96
CA LEU A 39 2.15 -12.89 19.63
C LEU A 39 1.00 -13.86 19.39
N ALA A 40 0.21 -13.61 18.35
CA ALA A 40 -0.92 -14.45 17.99
C ALA A 40 -0.48 -15.70 17.23
N TYR A 41 -1.17 -16.81 17.51
CA TYR A 41 -1.01 -18.10 16.83
C TYR A 41 -2.38 -18.70 16.50
N PRO A 42 -2.52 -19.47 15.40
CA PRO A 42 -1.48 -19.79 14.41
C PRO A 42 -1.08 -18.59 13.55
N ARG A 43 0.13 -18.64 12.99
CA ARG A 43 0.63 -17.60 12.08
C ARG A 43 -0.17 -17.59 10.79
N GLN A 44 -0.54 -16.40 10.33
CA GLN A 44 -1.18 -16.18 9.05
C GLN A 44 -0.18 -15.53 8.10
N GLU A 45 0.47 -16.36 7.30
CA GLU A 45 1.44 -15.92 6.31
C GLU A 45 0.83 -14.94 5.30
N VAL A 46 1.63 -13.97 4.86
CA VAL A 46 1.28 -13.13 3.71
C VAL A 46 1.24 -14.00 2.44
N PRO A 47 0.29 -13.80 1.51
CA PRO A 47 0.22 -14.59 0.28
C PRO A 47 1.55 -14.56 -0.49
N PHE A 48 1.99 -15.72 -0.97
CA PHE A 48 3.28 -15.87 -1.67
C PHE A 48 3.45 -14.87 -2.83
N VAL A 49 2.39 -14.65 -3.61
CA VAL A 49 2.43 -13.73 -4.77
C VAL A 49 2.73 -12.29 -4.37
N ILE A 50 2.32 -11.87 -3.17
CA ILE A 50 2.61 -10.53 -2.63
C ILE A 50 4.06 -10.45 -2.17
N ARG A 51 4.58 -11.50 -1.52
CA ARG A 51 6.01 -11.59 -1.19
C ARG A 51 6.89 -11.57 -2.45
N LEU A 52 6.50 -12.29 -3.50
CA LEU A 52 7.23 -12.29 -4.77
C LEU A 52 7.21 -10.91 -5.44
N LEU A 53 6.04 -10.28 -5.55
CA LEU A 53 5.93 -8.95 -6.13
C LEU A 53 6.78 -7.91 -5.38
N THR A 54 6.67 -7.87 -4.05
CA THR A 54 7.46 -6.93 -3.23
C THR A 54 8.96 -7.21 -3.30
N MET A 55 9.37 -8.49 -3.41
CA MET A 55 10.77 -8.86 -3.66
C MET A 55 11.27 -8.32 -5.00
N LEU A 56 10.48 -8.45 -6.08
CA LEU A 56 10.84 -7.93 -7.40
C LEU A 56 10.89 -6.40 -7.43
N GLU A 57 9.93 -5.73 -6.79
CA GLU A 57 9.95 -4.26 -6.67
C GLU A 57 11.19 -3.74 -5.93
N ARG A 58 11.68 -4.49 -4.92
CA ARG A 58 12.93 -4.16 -4.21
C ARG A 58 14.18 -4.29 -5.08
N LEU A 59 14.17 -5.17 -6.09
CA LEU A 59 15.27 -5.26 -7.06
C LEU A 59 15.30 -4.04 -7.99
N LEU A 60 14.12 -3.54 -8.39
CA LEU A 60 14.01 -2.35 -9.23
C LEU A 60 14.31 -1.06 -8.45
N ARG A 61 13.86 -0.99 -7.20
CA ARG A 61 14.05 0.15 -6.32
C ARG A 61 14.39 -0.35 -4.92
N PRO A 62 15.67 -0.32 -4.52
CA PRO A 62 16.06 -0.65 -3.16
C PRO A 62 15.27 0.17 -2.14
N GLN A 63 14.69 -0.50 -1.16
CA GLN A 63 13.93 0.12 -0.08
C GLN A 63 14.67 -0.02 1.25
N SER A 64 14.58 1.01 2.09
CA SER A 64 15.15 0.95 3.42
C SER A 64 14.43 -0.09 4.29
N ALA A 65 15.19 -0.83 5.11
CA ALA A 65 14.65 -1.72 6.13
C ALA A 65 13.93 -0.97 7.28
N SER A 66 13.97 0.37 7.26
CA SER A 66 13.23 1.25 8.18
C SER A 66 11.90 1.76 7.62
N GLN A 67 11.55 1.44 6.37
CA GLN A 67 10.26 1.83 5.78
C GLN A 67 9.09 1.24 6.60
N PRO A 68 7.96 1.95 6.75
CA PRO A 68 6.84 1.50 7.60
C PRO A 68 6.31 0.09 7.29
N GLY A 69 6.24 -0.28 6.01
CA GLY A 69 5.78 -1.57 5.52
C GLY A 69 6.88 -2.65 5.47
N ALA A 70 8.10 -2.36 5.91
CA ALA A 70 9.16 -3.35 6.04
C ALA A 70 8.90 -4.31 7.20
N GLU A 71 9.46 -5.52 7.11
CA GLU A 71 9.31 -6.55 8.14
C GLU A 71 9.93 -6.11 9.47
N TRP A 72 9.29 -6.52 10.56
CA TRP A 72 9.78 -6.36 11.91
C TRP A 72 9.69 -7.70 12.63
N GLN A 73 10.70 -8.03 13.44
CA GLN A 73 10.69 -9.22 14.29
C GLN A 73 10.28 -8.81 15.70
N PRO A 74 9.03 -9.07 16.11
CA PRO A 74 8.55 -8.69 17.42
C PRO A 74 9.10 -9.63 18.49
N THR A 75 9.65 -9.05 19.56
CA THR A 75 10.04 -9.80 20.75
C THR A 75 8.91 -9.69 21.78
N PRO A 76 8.31 -10.80 22.23
CA PRO A 76 7.25 -10.73 23.23
C PRO A 76 7.79 -10.14 24.54
N THR A 77 7.12 -9.13 25.06
CA THR A 77 7.47 -8.54 26.36
C THR A 77 7.01 -9.49 27.46
N HIS A 78 7.96 -10.06 28.20
CA HIS A 78 7.69 -10.88 29.37
C HIS A 78 7.45 -9.96 30.56
N GLY A 79 6.18 -9.68 30.87
CA GLY A 79 5.76 -9.00 32.10
C GLY A 79 4.96 -9.94 33.00
N PRO A 80 4.84 -9.66 34.31
CA PRO A 80 4.07 -10.50 35.23
C PRO A 80 2.65 -10.73 34.70
N SER A 81 2.22 -11.98 34.79
CA SER A 81 1.00 -12.55 34.21
C SER A 81 -0.30 -11.89 34.69
N GLN A 82 -1.24 -11.70 33.76
CA GLN A 82 -2.70 -11.56 33.99
C GLN A 82 -3.19 -10.38 34.84
N GLY A 83 -2.54 -9.21 34.78
CA GLY A 83 -3.20 -7.97 35.22
C GLY A 83 -4.36 -7.58 34.28
N PRO A 84 -5.41 -6.92 34.78
CA PRO A 84 -6.45 -6.35 33.91
C PRO A 84 -5.83 -5.34 32.94
N CYS A 85 -6.16 -5.45 31.66
CA CYS A 85 -5.79 -4.46 30.65
C CYS A 85 -6.94 -3.49 30.44
N ASP A 86 -6.63 -2.20 30.37
CA ASP A 86 -7.63 -1.15 30.12
C ASP A 86 -8.08 -1.17 28.65
N LEU A 87 -7.17 -1.55 27.75
CA LEU A 87 -7.42 -1.61 26.32
C LEU A 87 -6.67 -2.80 25.68
N THR A 88 -7.34 -3.52 24.78
CA THR A 88 -6.70 -4.45 23.86
C THR A 88 -6.66 -3.86 22.44
N VAL A 89 -5.48 -3.74 21.85
CA VAL A 89 -5.30 -3.38 20.45
C VAL A 89 -5.00 -4.66 19.67
N ASP A 90 -5.97 -5.12 18.90
CA ASP A 90 -5.86 -6.31 18.07
C ASP A 90 -5.48 -5.92 16.63
N LEU A 91 -4.22 -6.21 16.29
CA LEU A 91 -3.63 -5.97 14.97
C LEU A 91 -3.52 -7.29 14.17
N THR A 92 -4.20 -8.34 14.61
CA THR A 92 -4.18 -9.65 13.97
C THR A 92 -5.23 -9.77 12.88
N SER A 93 -4.98 -10.64 11.91
CA SER A 93 -5.90 -10.96 10.83
C SER A 93 -6.98 -11.98 11.25
N ASN A 94 -7.49 -11.91 12.48
CA ASN A 94 -8.64 -12.73 12.90
C ASN A 94 -9.96 -11.97 12.65
N ARG A 95 -11.05 -12.67 12.33
CA ARG A 95 -12.41 -12.09 12.30
C ARG A 95 -13.01 -11.97 13.69
N ASP A 96 -12.69 -12.89 14.59
CA ASP A 96 -13.32 -12.97 15.91
C ASP A 96 -12.98 -11.77 16.81
N ALA A 97 -13.88 -11.47 17.75
CA ALA A 97 -13.59 -10.50 18.79
C ALA A 97 -12.35 -10.92 19.58
N PRO A 98 -11.50 -9.98 20.03
CA PRO A 98 -10.37 -10.30 20.88
C PRO A 98 -10.85 -11.01 22.16
N PRO A 99 -10.08 -11.95 22.71
CA PRO A 99 -10.49 -12.73 23.90
C PRO A 99 -10.54 -11.91 25.21
N SER A 100 -10.35 -10.59 25.15
CA SER A 100 -10.35 -9.72 26.33
C SER A 100 -11.78 -9.37 26.78
N SER A 101 -12.04 -9.43 28.08
CA SER A 101 -13.30 -8.96 28.70
C SER A 101 -13.44 -7.43 28.76
N GLY A 102 -12.42 -6.69 28.31
CA GLY A 102 -12.36 -5.22 28.32
C GLY A 102 -12.59 -4.58 26.95
N ARG A 103 -12.42 -3.25 26.89
CA ARG A 103 -12.51 -2.49 25.65
C ARG A 103 -11.42 -2.92 24.67
N TRP A 104 -11.74 -2.96 23.38
CA TRP A 104 -10.76 -3.28 22.34
C TRP A 104 -10.86 -2.37 21.12
N LEU A 105 -9.71 -2.18 20.48
CA LEU A 105 -9.55 -1.59 19.15
C LEU A 105 -9.06 -2.67 18.19
N LYS A 106 -9.67 -2.76 17.01
CA LYS A 106 -9.30 -3.74 15.99
C LYS A 106 -8.98 -3.04 14.68
N VAL A 107 -7.85 -3.39 14.07
CA VAL A 107 -7.48 -2.83 12.76
C VAL A 107 -8.44 -3.34 11.67
N LEU A 108 -8.80 -2.46 10.75
CA LEU A 108 -9.58 -2.78 9.56
C LEU A 108 -8.83 -2.33 8.29
N TYR A 109 -8.81 -3.22 7.29
CA TYR A 109 -8.16 -3.08 6.00
C TYR A 109 -9.21 -3.29 4.89
N GLY A 110 -9.43 -2.31 4.03
CA GLY A 110 -10.46 -2.36 2.98
C GLY A 110 -11.87 -2.69 3.50
N GLY A 111 -12.14 -2.41 4.78
CA GLY A 111 -13.39 -2.79 5.48
C GLY A 111 -13.45 -4.22 6.03
N GLY A 112 -12.40 -5.03 5.84
CA GLY A 112 -12.20 -6.35 6.47
C GLY A 112 -11.07 -6.34 7.51
N THR A 113 -10.68 -7.51 8.01
CA THR A 113 -9.60 -7.67 9.03
C THR A 113 -8.26 -8.10 8.44
N PHE A 114 -8.16 -8.23 7.13
CA PHE A 114 -7.00 -8.81 6.44
C PHE A 114 -6.37 -7.80 5.48
N GLU A 115 -5.05 -7.67 5.51
CA GLU A 115 -4.26 -6.74 4.69
C GLU A 115 -4.51 -6.91 3.19
N GLU A 116 -4.89 -8.12 2.76
CA GLU A 116 -5.20 -8.52 1.38
C GLU A 116 -6.20 -7.58 0.71
N ALA A 117 -7.14 -7.03 1.46
CA ALA A 117 -8.07 -6.04 0.92
C ALA A 117 -7.34 -4.76 0.47
N CYS A 118 -6.41 -4.26 1.29
CA CYS A 118 -5.57 -3.11 0.92
C CYS A 118 -4.64 -3.45 -0.25
N TYR A 119 -4.03 -4.65 -0.26
CA TYR A 119 -3.18 -5.06 -1.37
C TYR A 119 -3.96 -5.09 -2.68
N LEU A 120 -5.20 -5.59 -2.67
CA LEU A 120 -6.06 -5.61 -3.85
C LEU A 120 -6.42 -4.19 -4.31
N ASP A 121 -6.80 -3.29 -3.40
CA ASP A 121 -7.08 -1.89 -3.71
C ASP A 121 -5.88 -1.21 -4.39
N LEU A 122 -4.68 -1.40 -3.82
CA LEU A 122 -3.42 -0.87 -4.37
C LEU A 122 -3.15 -1.41 -5.78
N LEU A 123 -3.30 -2.73 -5.99
CA LEU A 123 -3.07 -3.34 -7.31
C LEU A 123 -4.13 -2.94 -8.35
N ASN A 124 -5.31 -2.49 -7.91
CA ASN A 124 -6.31 -1.88 -8.77
C ASN A 124 -6.04 -0.38 -9.04
N GLY A 125 -4.96 0.18 -8.48
CA GLY A 125 -4.60 1.59 -8.60
C GLY A 125 -5.53 2.54 -7.83
N ALA A 126 -6.24 2.03 -6.81
CA ALA A 126 -7.15 2.79 -5.99
C ALA A 126 -6.52 3.13 -4.63
N GLY A 127 -6.95 4.25 -4.03
CA GLY A 127 -6.65 4.53 -2.62
C GLY A 127 -7.44 3.60 -1.71
N SER A 128 -6.76 2.95 -0.76
CA SER A 128 -7.37 2.00 0.17
C SER A 128 -8.13 2.70 1.31
N ILE A 129 -9.10 2.01 1.90
CA ILE A 129 -9.74 2.43 3.16
C ILE A 129 -9.14 1.62 4.31
N ALA A 130 -8.64 2.27 5.35
CA ALA A 130 -8.18 1.56 6.55
C ALA A 130 -8.42 2.38 7.82
N GLY A 131 -8.36 1.71 8.97
CA GLY A 131 -8.54 2.35 10.28
C GLY A 131 -8.84 1.35 11.38
N PHE A 132 -9.69 1.75 12.34
CA PHE A 132 -9.93 0.97 13.56
C PHE A 132 -11.42 0.87 13.91
N GLN A 133 -11.82 -0.32 14.34
CA GLN A 133 -13.11 -0.58 14.99
C GLN A 133 -12.94 -0.57 16.50
N ASP A 134 -13.88 0.06 17.20
CA ASP A 134 -13.92 0.16 18.65
C ASP A 134 -15.06 -0.66 19.21
N SER A 135 -14.78 -1.48 20.23
CA SER A 135 -15.80 -2.27 20.91
C SER A 135 -16.88 -1.42 21.58
N ALA A 136 -16.58 -0.16 21.90
CA ALA A 136 -17.55 0.79 22.48
C ALA A 136 -18.45 1.47 21.42
N ALA A 137 -18.18 1.28 20.13
CA ALA A 137 -18.97 1.78 19.00
C ALA A 137 -18.82 0.85 17.76
N PRO A 138 -19.21 -0.43 17.86
CA PRO A 138 -18.90 -1.43 16.83
C PRO A 138 -19.55 -1.13 15.48
N GLU A 139 -20.66 -0.39 15.47
CA GLU A 139 -21.39 0.05 14.28
C GLU A 139 -20.77 1.24 13.54
N ALA A 140 -19.80 1.94 14.12
CA ALA A 140 -19.26 3.18 13.59
C ALA A 140 -17.72 3.23 13.62
N PRO A 141 -17.02 2.32 12.91
CA PRO A 141 -15.56 2.31 12.93
C PRO A 141 -14.98 3.61 12.38
N ARG A 142 -13.81 3.99 12.90
CA ARG A 142 -13.03 5.10 12.37
C ARG A 142 -12.23 4.62 11.18
N LEU A 143 -12.74 4.90 9.98
CA LEU A 143 -12.09 4.60 8.71
C LEU A 143 -11.72 5.88 7.97
N ALA A 144 -10.63 5.86 7.21
CA ALA A 144 -10.30 6.90 6.25
C ALA A 144 -9.85 6.30 4.93
N ARG A 145 -10.09 7.03 3.84
CA ARG A 145 -9.43 6.76 2.55
C ARG A 145 -8.01 7.29 2.61
N ILE A 146 -7.06 6.42 2.35
CA ILE A 146 -5.63 6.73 2.32
C ILE A 146 -5.26 7.01 0.87
N ALA A 147 -4.78 8.23 0.63
CA ALA A 147 -4.25 8.62 -0.67
C ALA A 147 -2.89 7.96 -0.88
N VAL A 148 -2.68 7.41 -2.07
CA VAL A 148 -1.45 6.73 -2.47
C VAL A 148 -0.85 7.47 -3.64
N ARG A 149 0.41 7.87 -3.55
CA ARG A 149 1.07 8.71 -4.58
C ARG A 149 1.48 7.91 -5.80
N ASN A 150 1.85 6.64 -5.61
CA ASN A 150 2.31 5.79 -6.70
C ASN A 150 1.49 4.50 -6.81
N PRO A 151 0.41 4.50 -7.61
CA PRO A 151 -0.44 3.32 -7.77
C PRO A 151 0.21 2.18 -8.56
N THR A 152 1.41 2.38 -9.13
CA THR A 152 2.08 1.35 -9.95
C THR A 152 3.05 0.47 -9.15
N MET A 153 3.36 0.84 -7.90
CA MET A 153 4.24 0.06 -7.02
C MET A 153 3.52 -0.26 -5.71
N LEU A 154 3.28 -1.55 -5.47
CA LEU A 154 2.55 -2.04 -4.32
C LEU A 154 3.24 -1.64 -3.01
N SER A 155 4.55 -1.83 -2.93
CA SER A 155 5.35 -1.56 -1.73
C SER A 155 5.30 -0.10 -1.28
N ILE A 156 5.39 0.86 -2.21
CA ILE A 156 5.31 2.30 -1.88
C ILE A 156 3.92 2.64 -1.34
N GLY A 157 2.86 2.17 -2.00
CA GLY A 157 1.51 2.40 -1.52
C GLY A 157 1.25 1.74 -0.16
N TRP A 158 1.86 0.57 0.07
CA TRP A 158 1.77 -0.11 1.36
C TRP A 158 2.48 0.66 2.47
N ASP A 159 3.67 1.21 2.23
CA ASP A 159 4.39 2.06 3.18
C ASP A 159 3.54 3.29 3.59
N GLU A 160 2.88 3.93 2.62
CA GLU A 160 2.00 5.09 2.87
C GLU A 160 0.75 4.72 3.70
N ILE A 161 0.20 3.51 3.48
CA ILE A 161 -0.88 2.97 4.32
C ILE A 161 -0.40 2.71 5.75
N CYS A 162 0.75 2.05 5.90
CA CYS A 162 1.34 1.72 7.18
C CYS A 162 1.68 2.98 8.00
N GLU A 163 2.22 4.02 7.35
CA GLU A 163 2.47 5.31 7.99
C GLU A 163 1.16 5.93 8.53
N ARG A 164 0.10 5.93 7.72
CA ARG A 164 -1.19 6.47 8.15
C ARG A 164 -1.83 5.66 9.28
N LEU A 165 -1.72 4.34 9.24
CA LEU A 165 -2.22 3.46 10.30
C LEU A 165 -1.53 3.72 11.63
N THR A 166 -0.24 4.09 11.61
CA THR A 166 0.49 4.50 12.82
C THR A 166 -0.17 5.71 13.47
N SER A 167 -0.41 6.78 12.71
CA SER A 167 -1.09 7.98 13.23
C SER A 167 -2.49 7.65 13.75
N PHE A 168 -3.26 6.85 13.01
CA PHE A 168 -4.62 6.48 13.43
C PHE A 168 -4.66 5.66 14.70
N LEU A 169 -3.70 4.75 14.91
CA LEU A 169 -3.62 3.98 16.13
C LEU A 169 -3.33 4.89 17.33
N VAL A 170 -2.36 5.80 17.17
CA VAL A 170 -1.97 6.73 18.23
C VAL A 170 -3.14 7.64 18.60
N ASP A 171 -3.84 8.21 17.62
CA ASP A 171 -5.01 9.06 17.86
C ASP A 171 -6.18 8.27 18.48
N ALA A 172 -6.40 7.03 18.04
CA ALA A 172 -7.45 6.17 18.59
C ALA A 172 -7.18 5.82 20.07
N VAL A 173 -5.94 5.48 20.42
CA VAL A 173 -5.55 5.21 21.81
C VAL A 173 -5.68 6.47 22.67
N GLN A 174 -5.30 7.64 22.14
CA GLN A 174 -5.46 8.91 22.83
C GLN A 174 -6.93 9.21 23.13
N ASP A 175 -7.83 8.98 22.17
CA ASP A 175 -9.27 9.11 22.40
C ASP A 175 -9.80 8.16 23.46
N VAL A 176 -9.33 6.91 23.48
CA VAL A 176 -9.68 5.94 24.52
C VAL A 176 -9.22 6.42 25.89
N ALA A 177 -7.99 6.92 26.00
CA ALA A 177 -7.42 7.43 27.26
C ALA A 177 -8.18 8.65 27.79
N GLU A 178 -8.79 9.43 26.91
CA GLU A 178 -9.66 10.56 27.27
C GLU A 178 -11.13 10.17 27.45
N GLY A 179 -11.44 8.87 27.49
CA GLY A 179 -12.79 8.35 27.68
C GLY A 179 -13.73 8.52 26.47
N ARG A 180 -13.22 8.96 25.32
CA ARG A 180 -13.99 9.11 24.08
C ARG A 180 -14.13 7.80 23.33
N ARG A 181 -15.16 7.71 22.49
CA ARG A 181 -15.36 6.62 21.51
C ARG A 181 -14.58 6.91 20.22
N VAL A 182 -13.95 5.88 19.66
CA VAL A 182 -13.22 5.98 18.39
C VAL A 182 -14.20 5.72 17.26
N THR A 183 -14.81 6.81 16.77
CA THR A 183 -15.77 6.76 15.67
C THR A 183 -15.31 7.56 14.46
N GLY A 184 -15.83 7.24 13.29
CA GLY A 184 -15.60 7.96 12.04
C GLY A 184 -16.87 8.11 11.21
N ARG A 185 -16.83 9.03 10.24
CA ARG A 185 -17.98 9.34 9.36
C ARG A 185 -18.03 8.54 8.07
N LEU A 186 -16.96 7.81 7.71
CA LEU A 186 -17.01 7.00 6.50
C LEU A 186 -17.89 5.77 6.76
N PRO A 187 -18.98 5.57 5.99
CA PRO A 187 -19.71 4.32 6.06
C PRO A 187 -18.77 3.19 5.66
N ILE A 188 -18.79 2.09 6.43
CA ILE A 188 -18.25 0.82 5.94
C ILE A 188 -19.02 0.54 4.65
N PRO A 189 -18.37 0.40 3.47
CA PRO A 189 -19.09 -0.01 2.27
C PRO A 189 -19.88 -1.28 2.61
N ARG A 190 -21.19 -1.31 2.34
CA ARG A 190 -22.06 -2.47 2.65
C ARG A 190 -21.53 -3.77 2.02
N GLU A 191 -20.75 -3.65 0.95
CA GLU A 191 -20.05 -4.73 0.24
C GLU A 191 -18.86 -5.31 1.04
N ALA A 192 -18.27 -4.56 1.97
CA ALA A 192 -17.24 -5.08 2.88
C ALA A 192 -17.80 -6.09 3.91
N ARG A 193 -19.13 -6.14 4.11
CA ARG A 193 -19.77 -7.23 4.87
C ARG A 193 -19.86 -8.55 4.09
N ALA A 194 -19.79 -8.50 2.76
CA ALA A 194 -19.76 -9.66 1.88
C ALA A 194 -18.32 -10.04 1.48
N TRP A 195 -17.33 -9.61 2.26
CA TRP A 195 -15.93 -9.86 1.99
C TRP A 195 -15.59 -11.36 2.10
N SER A 196 -15.53 -12.00 0.94
CA SER A 196 -15.06 -13.36 0.77
C SER A 196 -13.53 -13.34 0.67
N VAL A 197 -12.88 -14.04 1.63
CA VAL A 197 -11.42 -14.20 1.62
C VAL A 197 -10.98 -14.93 0.36
N SER A 198 -11.74 -15.93 -0.10
CA SER A 198 -11.39 -16.69 -1.31
C SER A 198 -11.41 -15.80 -2.55
N ASP A 199 -12.48 -15.01 -2.74
CA ASP A 199 -12.64 -14.19 -3.94
C ASP A 199 -11.58 -13.09 -3.99
N THR A 200 -11.27 -12.52 -2.82
CA THR A 200 -10.20 -11.54 -2.67
C THR A 200 -8.85 -12.16 -2.99
N LEU A 201 -8.54 -13.35 -2.49
CA LEU A 201 -7.28 -14.03 -2.79
C LEU A 201 -7.14 -14.39 -4.27
N THR A 202 -8.22 -14.83 -4.93
CA THR A 202 -8.22 -15.11 -6.37
C THR A 202 -7.99 -13.83 -7.18
N ALA A 203 -8.70 -12.74 -6.88
CA ALA A 203 -8.51 -11.46 -7.54
C ALA A 203 -7.09 -10.90 -7.30
N LEU A 204 -6.60 -11.02 -6.06
CA LEU A 204 -5.25 -10.63 -5.66
C LEU A 204 -4.20 -11.38 -6.46
N GLN A 205 -4.35 -12.71 -6.60
CA GLN A 205 -3.44 -13.53 -7.38
C GLN A 205 -3.41 -13.11 -8.85
N ALA A 206 -4.56 -12.91 -9.48
CA ALA A 206 -4.64 -12.47 -10.88
C ALA A 206 -4.00 -11.09 -11.09
N ARG A 207 -4.26 -10.13 -10.19
CA ARG A 207 -3.71 -8.77 -10.26
C ARG A 207 -2.21 -8.73 -10.00
N ALA A 208 -1.74 -9.43 -8.97
CA ALA A 208 -0.33 -9.50 -8.65
C ALA A 208 0.47 -10.21 -9.76
N THR A 209 -0.09 -11.27 -10.36
CA THR A 209 0.54 -11.95 -11.52
C THR A 209 0.68 -11.00 -12.72
N THR A 210 -0.35 -10.19 -12.98
CA THR A 210 -0.30 -9.15 -14.02
C THR A 210 0.78 -8.11 -13.73
N ALA A 211 0.89 -7.65 -12.47
CA ALA A 211 1.92 -6.70 -12.06
C ALA A 211 3.34 -7.29 -12.19
N ILE A 212 3.53 -8.54 -11.77
CA ILE A 212 4.79 -9.29 -11.95
C ILE A 212 5.13 -9.41 -13.44
N GLY A 213 4.15 -9.73 -14.29
CA GLY A 213 4.34 -9.80 -15.74
C GLY A 213 4.81 -8.46 -16.31
N ARG A 214 4.29 -7.33 -15.83
CA ARG A 214 4.74 -5.99 -16.25
C ARG A 214 6.18 -5.66 -15.82
N ILE A 215 6.62 -6.19 -14.68
CA ILE A 215 8.01 -6.06 -14.22
C ILE A 215 8.94 -6.95 -15.05
N ALA A 216 8.49 -8.16 -15.39
CA ALA A 216 9.30 -9.15 -16.11
C ALA A 216 9.40 -8.90 -17.63
N VAL A 217 8.40 -8.25 -18.23
CA VAL A 217 8.42 -7.85 -19.63
C VAL A 217 9.17 -6.51 -19.76
N ARG A 218 9.97 -6.35 -20.83
CA ARG A 218 10.68 -5.10 -21.16
C ARG A 218 9.74 -3.89 -20.98
N ALA A 219 10.20 -2.87 -20.25
CA ALA A 219 9.48 -1.63 -20.00
C ALA A 219 8.91 -1.04 -21.31
N ALA A 220 7.81 -0.28 -21.20
CA ALA A 220 7.19 0.38 -22.35
C ALA A 220 8.25 1.10 -23.19
N HIS A 221 8.54 0.57 -24.38
CA HIS A 221 9.56 1.09 -25.26
C HIS A 221 8.94 2.19 -26.12
N TRP A 222 9.43 3.41 -25.96
CA TRP A 222 9.02 4.53 -26.81
C TRP A 222 9.66 4.38 -28.18
N HIS A 223 8.87 4.67 -29.23
CA HIS A 223 9.32 4.59 -30.61
C HIS A 223 9.20 5.95 -31.28
N VAL A 224 10.16 6.26 -32.14
CA VAL A 224 10.07 7.41 -33.03
C VAL A 224 9.33 6.98 -34.30
N GLY A 225 8.17 7.59 -34.52
CA GLY A 225 7.44 7.48 -35.78
C GLY A 225 7.82 8.63 -36.70
N TRP A 226 8.01 8.36 -37.98
CA TRP A 226 8.23 9.37 -39.02
C TRP A 226 7.26 9.16 -40.19
N ARG A 227 6.98 10.25 -40.91
CA ARG A 227 6.20 10.23 -42.15
C ARG A 227 6.63 11.39 -43.05
N HIS A 228 6.45 11.23 -44.36
CA HIS A 228 6.48 12.38 -45.26
C HIS A 228 5.13 13.11 -45.18
N ALA A 229 5.16 14.38 -44.78
CA ALA A 229 3.99 15.25 -44.75
C ALA A 229 4.09 16.24 -45.92
N ALA A 230 3.18 16.13 -46.89
CA ALA A 230 3.17 17.00 -48.06
C ALA A 230 2.34 18.28 -47.81
N SER A 231 1.10 18.12 -47.35
CA SER A 231 0.14 19.23 -47.16
C SER A 231 -0.74 19.09 -45.93
N ASP A 232 -0.53 18.05 -45.12
CA ASP A 232 -1.35 17.67 -43.97
C ASP A 232 -0.56 17.76 -42.65
N LEU A 233 0.34 18.74 -42.55
CA LEU A 233 1.14 18.98 -41.36
C LEU A 233 0.22 19.25 -40.16
N ILE A 234 0.51 18.59 -39.03
CA ILE A 234 -0.32 18.70 -37.81
C ILE A 234 -0.38 20.15 -37.31
N LYS A 235 0.72 20.90 -37.43
CA LYS A 235 0.74 22.32 -37.04
C LYS A 235 -0.23 23.18 -37.85
N ASP A 236 -0.56 22.78 -39.08
CA ASP A 236 -1.40 23.54 -39.99
C ASP A 236 -2.86 23.08 -39.92
N THR A 237 -3.09 21.77 -39.76
CA THR A 237 -4.44 21.18 -39.69
C THR A 237 -5.00 21.06 -38.28
N LEU A 238 -4.12 21.10 -37.26
CA LEU A 238 -4.39 20.78 -35.86
C LEU A 238 -5.09 19.43 -35.65
N ALA A 239 -4.97 18.54 -36.62
CA ALA A 239 -5.63 17.24 -36.64
C ALA A 239 -4.60 16.13 -36.84
N MET A 240 -4.86 14.97 -36.24
CA MET A 240 -4.02 13.81 -36.46
C MET A 240 -4.23 13.29 -37.89
N PRO A 241 -3.17 13.13 -38.70
CA PRO A 241 -3.28 12.67 -40.08
C PRO A 241 -3.80 11.24 -40.12
N LYS A 242 -4.60 10.91 -41.14
CA LYS A 242 -5.04 9.52 -41.38
C LYS A 242 -3.93 8.62 -41.94
N ALA A 243 -2.85 9.22 -42.46
CA ALA A 243 -1.73 8.50 -43.01
C ALA A 243 -0.96 7.73 -41.93
N THR A 244 -0.51 6.52 -42.26
CA THR A 244 0.25 5.64 -41.38
C THR A 244 1.66 6.19 -41.16
N TRP A 245 2.14 6.13 -39.93
CA TRP A 245 3.51 6.46 -39.57
C TRP A 245 4.43 5.26 -39.78
N SER A 246 5.63 5.50 -40.29
CA SER A 246 6.70 4.51 -40.31
C SER A 246 7.45 4.56 -38.98
N ARG A 247 7.64 3.41 -38.34
CA ARG A 247 8.46 3.32 -37.14
C ARG A 247 9.94 3.32 -37.53
N LEU A 248 10.75 4.13 -36.86
CA LEU A 248 12.19 4.05 -36.94
C LEU A 248 12.65 2.70 -36.34
N PRO A 249 13.47 1.90 -37.04
CA PRO A 249 14.03 0.67 -36.48
C PRO A 249 14.87 0.96 -35.22
N ASP A 250 14.69 0.16 -34.19
CA ASP A 250 15.45 0.20 -32.94
C ASP A 250 15.93 -1.22 -32.56
N ASP A 251 17.00 -1.29 -31.78
CA ASP A 251 17.54 -2.55 -31.23
C ASP A 251 16.90 -2.92 -29.88
N GLY A 252 16.01 -2.06 -29.36
CA GLY A 252 15.38 -2.21 -28.05
C GLY A 252 16.32 -2.00 -26.87
N GLN A 253 17.54 -1.50 -27.09
CA GLN A 253 18.57 -1.29 -26.06
C GLN A 253 18.83 0.19 -25.77
N ARG A 254 18.19 1.10 -26.50
CA ARG A 254 18.40 2.55 -26.39
C ARG A 254 17.08 3.30 -26.46
N TYR A 255 17.05 4.49 -25.89
CA TYR A 255 15.93 5.42 -25.96
C TYR A 255 16.26 6.55 -26.93
N TYR A 256 15.37 6.81 -27.90
CA TYR A 256 15.50 7.91 -28.85
C TYR A 256 14.49 9.01 -28.53
N ALA A 257 14.98 10.24 -28.36
CA ALA A 257 14.17 11.40 -28.00
C ALA A 257 14.30 12.54 -29.03
N ASP A 258 13.35 13.47 -28.94
CA ASP A 258 13.40 14.80 -29.56
C ASP A 258 13.80 14.79 -31.05
N PRO A 259 13.02 14.12 -31.92
CA PRO A 259 13.32 14.06 -33.34
C PRO A 259 13.22 15.45 -33.99
N PHE A 260 14.23 15.83 -34.76
CA PHE A 260 14.20 17.02 -35.61
C PHE A 260 14.71 16.73 -37.03
N VAL A 261 14.19 17.48 -38.00
CA VAL A 261 14.41 17.21 -39.41
C VAL A 261 15.23 18.34 -40.05
N MET A 262 16.22 17.97 -40.85
CA MET A 262 17.04 18.91 -41.63
C MET A 262 17.05 18.49 -43.10
N SER A 263 16.94 19.44 -44.02
CA SER A 263 17.08 19.17 -45.45
C SER A 263 18.35 19.84 -45.99
N GLN A 264 19.21 19.06 -46.64
CA GLN A 264 20.48 19.52 -47.21
C GLN A 264 20.82 18.73 -48.48
N ASP A 265 21.21 19.42 -49.54
CA ASP A 265 21.62 18.85 -50.84
C ASP A 265 20.61 17.84 -51.42
N GLY A 266 19.32 18.18 -51.35
CA GLY A 266 18.23 17.34 -51.85
C GLY A 266 17.96 16.09 -51.00
N ARG A 267 18.59 15.96 -49.83
CA ARG A 267 18.36 14.87 -48.87
C ARG A 267 17.70 15.40 -47.61
N THR A 268 16.81 14.59 -47.03
CA THR A 268 16.19 14.86 -45.74
C THR A 268 16.79 13.94 -44.68
N TRP A 269 17.25 14.53 -43.60
CA TRP A 269 17.88 13.88 -42.46
C TRP A 269 16.99 14.03 -41.24
N VAL A 270 16.87 12.96 -40.45
CA VAL A 270 16.22 13.00 -39.13
C VAL A 270 17.30 12.79 -38.08
N PHE A 271 17.41 13.74 -37.16
CA PHE A 271 18.30 13.68 -36.01
C PHE A 271 17.48 13.37 -34.76
N LEU A 272 18.12 12.70 -33.82
CA LEU A 272 17.53 12.15 -32.61
C LEU A 272 18.56 12.28 -31.49
N GLU A 273 18.11 12.50 -30.27
CA GLU A 273 18.96 12.29 -29.10
C GLU A 273 18.94 10.81 -28.71
N GLU A 274 20.11 10.19 -28.51
CA GLU A 274 20.25 8.80 -28.09
C GLU A 274 20.65 8.74 -26.60
N PHE A 275 19.89 7.96 -25.83
CA PHE A 275 20.16 7.70 -24.42
C PHE A 275 20.21 6.19 -24.15
N PRO A 276 21.11 5.72 -23.27
CA PRO A 276 21.05 4.34 -22.78
C PRO A 276 19.81 4.12 -21.92
N PHE A 277 19.25 2.91 -21.91
CA PHE A 277 18.28 2.52 -20.88
C PHE A 277 18.97 2.54 -19.51
N ALA A 278 18.41 3.32 -18.58
CA ALA A 278 18.81 3.34 -17.18
C ALA A 278 18.13 2.19 -16.40
#